data_AF-A0A7C3DEY3-F1
#
_entry.id   AF-A0A7C3DEY3-F1
#
_cell.length_a   1.000
_cell.length_b   1.000
_cell.length_c   1.000
_cell.angle_alpha   90.00
_cell.angle_beta   90.00
_cell.angle_gamma   90.00
#
_symmetry.space_group_name_H-M   'P 1'
#
loop_
_entity.id
_entity.type
_entity.pdbx_description
1 polymer ?
#
loop_
_entity_poly.entity_id
_entity_poly.type
_entity_poly.pdbx_seq_one_letter_code
_entity_poly.pdbx_strand_id
1 'polypeptide(L)'
;MITPKKEVELAKIPYSHKQGAANLLISKAQRLAEFSDLSLGDMDDKEIKKALEAVSFYDLALSLMKPYDGNYETIIHWKCLALIALEQYEEASDWYEELIRLSGSSKTPDIYNATAKEAKRQLSKIIGKKNSPLPLFDEKEYEFLDDPGFCWWAMQFCEALAKRKFKIAYEYLSEQLHENISQTELKKQWTSILNDPKDDVDINLERYDMANEEDDEDFVSWCYFTVSGADINEAISLDIYKRADGYEIRGFEFGRP
;
A
#
# COMPACT_ATOMS: atom_id res chain seq x y z
N MET A 1 -14.16 -0.02 33.68
CA MET A 1 -12.70 0.24 33.74
C MET A 1 -12.13 -0.15 32.38
N ILE A 2 -11.76 0.83 31.57
CA ILE A 2 -11.06 0.59 30.30
C ILE A 2 -9.61 0.34 30.66
N THR A 3 -9.13 -0.87 30.42
CA THR A 3 -7.72 -1.23 30.61
C THR A 3 -6.89 -0.31 29.71
N PRO A 4 -5.87 0.42 30.22
CA PRO A 4 -5.03 1.24 29.38
C PRO A 4 -4.39 0.35 28.31
N LYS A 5 -4.60 0.70 27.03
CA LYS A 5 -3.93 0.04 25.90
C LYS A 5 -2.44 0.06 26.21
N LYS A 6 -1.84 -1.12 26.33
CA LYS A 6 -0.41 -1.30 26.57
C LYS A 6 0.30 -0.57 25.42
N GLU A 7 0.98 0.53 25.74
CA GLU A 7 1.73 1.30 24.75
C GLU A 7 2.75 0.36 24.13
N VAL A 8 2.62 0.13 22.82
CA VAL A 8 3.48 -0.81 22.11
C VAL A 8 4.82 -0.10 21.94
N GLU A 9 5.84 -0.54 22.69
CA GLU A 9 7.21 -0.06 22.49
C GLU A 9 7.72 -0.54 21.13
N LEU A 10 7.52 0.28 20.09
CA LEU A 10 7.97 -0.01 18.73
C LEU A 10 9.47 -0.34 18.70
N ALA A 11 10.28 0.25 19.58
CA ALA A 11 11.72 -0.02 19.70
C ALA A 11 12.06 -1.52 19.88
N LYS A 12 11.18 -2.32 20.52
CA LYS A 12 11.39 -3.74 20.80
C LYS A 12 10.97 -4.68 19.66
N ILE A 13 10.27 -4.17 18.65
CA ILE A 13 9.85 -4.97 17.49
C ILE A 13 11.07 -5.19 16.57
N PRO A 14 11.33 -6.45 16.11
CA PRO A 14 12.36 -6.74 15.13
C PRO A 14 12.24 -5.85 13.89
N TYR A 15 13.38 -5.41 13.35
CA TYR A 15 13.40 -4.48 12.23
C TYR A 15 12.70 -5.03 10.98
N SER A 16 12.84 -6.33 10.71
CA SER A 16 12.14 -7.01 9.59
C SER A 16 10.62 -6.85 9.69
N HIS A 17 10.04 -6.99 10.89
CA HIS A 17 8.61 -6.78 11.08
C HIS A 17 8.19 -5.31 10.94
N LYS A 18 9.06 -4.37 11.33
CA LYS A 18 8.83 -2.94 11.10
C LYS A 18 8.82 -2.62 9.61
N GLN A 19 9.74 -3.22 8.85
CA GLN A 19 9.83 -3.02 7.42
C GLN A 19 8.60 -3.58 6.70
N GLY A 20 8.13 -4.79 7.06
CA GLY A 20 6.88 -5.34 6.53
C GLY A 20 5.67 -4.45 6.86
N ALA A 21 5.57 -3.95 8.10
CA ALA A 21 4.53 -3.01 8.49
C ALA A 21 4.63 -1.66 7.75
N ALA A 22 5.83 -1.14 7.54
CA ALA A 22 6.05 0.07 6.75
C ALA A 22 5.58 -0.11 5.31
N ASN A 23 5.90 -1.23 4.67
CA ASN A 23 5.46 -1.55 3.30
C ASN A 23 3.93 -1.58 3.18
N LEU A 24 3.24 -2.18 4.17
CA LEU A 24 1.78 -2.19 4.22
C LEU A 24 1.20 -0.77 4.30
N LEU A 25 1.76 0.08 5.18
CA LEU A 25 1.33 1.46 5.37
C LEU A 25 1.59 2.30 4.11
N ILE A 26 2.76 2.14 3.48
CA ILE A 26 3.10 2.79 2.21
C ILE A 26 2.07 2.43 1.14
N SER A 27 1.75 1.14 1.02
CA SER A 27 0.81 0.69 0.00
C SER A 27 -0.61 1.25 0.22
N LYS A 28 -1.06 1.30 1.49
CA LYS A 28 -2.31 1.99 1.85
C LYS A 28 -2.27 3.47 1.47
N ALA A 29 -1.18 4.16 1.81
CA ALA A 29 -1.00 5.57 1.49
C ALA A 29 -1.05 5.82 -0.01
N GLN A 30 -0.39 4.98 -0.82
CA GLN A 30 -0.38 5.12 -2.28
C GLN A 30 -1.75 4.95 -2.92
N ARG A 31 -2.55 3.96 -2.49
CA ARG A 31 -3.94 3.79 -2.96
C ARG A 31 -4.81 4.98 -2.65
N LEU A 32 -4.57 5.61 -1.50
CA LEU A 32 -5.26 6.83 -1.12
C LEU A 32 -4.73 8.03 -1.90
N ALA A 33 -3.43 8.05 -2.24
CA ALA A 33 -2.68 9.17 -2.79
C ALA A 33 -2.68 9.32 -4.33
N GLU A 34 -3.65 8.75 -5.03
CA GLU A 34 -3.80 8.91 -6.50
C GLU A 34 -4.23 10.35 -6.88
N PHE A 35 -3.46 11.36 -6.50
CA PHE A 35 -3.76 12.79 -6.62
C PHE A 35 -2.83 13.53 -7.59
N SER A 36 -2.22 12.84 -8.56
CA SER A 36 -1.06 13.38 -9.29
C SER A 36 -1.27 14.74 -9.96
N ASP A 37 -2.53 15.18 -10.15
CA ASP A 37 -2.88 16.44 -10.81
C ASP A 37 -3.97 17.28 -10.10
N LEU A 38 -4.39 16.93 -8.88
CA LEU A 38 -5.45 17.66 -8.16
C LEU A 38 -4.89 18.73 -7.21
N SER A 39 -5.46 19.93 -7.26
CA SER A 39 -5.24 20.97 -6.25
C SER A 39 -6.36 20.94 -5.20
N LEU A 40 -6.13 21.47 -3.99
CA LEU A 40 -7.13 21.48 -2.92
C LEU A 40 -8.47 22.11 -3.35
N GLY A 41 -8.44 23.09 -4.27
CA GLY A 41 -9.63 23.72 -4.82
C GLY A 41 -10.45 22.84 -5.77
N ASP A 42 -9.83 21.79 -6.31
CA ASP A 42 -10.47 20.82 -7.22
C ASP A 42 -10.93 19.55 -6.49
N MET A 43 -10.47 19.35 -5.24
CA MET A 43 -10.79 18.18 -4.45
C MET A 43 -12.15 18.29 -3.75
N ASP A 44 -12.92 17.21 -3.78
CA ASP A 44 -14.08 17.05 -2.91
C ASP A 44 -13.68 16.65 -1.47
N ASP A 45 -14.63 16.70 -0.53
CA ASP A 45 -14.38 16.34 0.88
C ASP A 45 -13.82 14.91 1.05
N LYS A 46 -14.16 13.99 0.14
CA LYS A 46 -13.70 12.60 0.18
C LYS A 46 -12.23 12.53 -0.26
N GLU A 47 -11.86 13.24 -1.31
CA GLU A 47 -10.48 13.34 -1.80
C GLU A 47 -9.56 14.01 -0.78
N ILE A 48 -10.01 15.10 -0.14
CA ILE A 48 -9.25 15.78 0.93
C ILE A 48 -9.00 14.81 2.11
N LYS A 49 -10.02 14.06 2.55
CA LYS A 49 -9.86 13.07 3.63
C LYS A 49 -8.88 11.98 3.25
N LYS A 50 -8.99 11.40 2.04
CA LYS A 50 -8.05 10.40 1.55
C LYS A 50 -6.62 10.94 1.54
N ALA A 51 -6.41 12.19 1.15
CA ALA A 51 -5.09 12.82 1.15
C ALA A 51 -4.52 12.99 2.57
N LEU A 52 -5.33 13.41 3.53
CA LEU A 52 -4.91 13.52 4.93
C LEU A 52 -4.54 12.17 5.54
N GLU A 53 -5.30 11.13 5.19
CA GLU A 53 -4.99 9.78 5.63
C GLU A 53 -3.74 9.22 4.97
N ALA A 54 -3.54 9.46 3.67
CA ALA A 54 -2.31 9.10 2.99
C ALA A 54 -1.09 9.72 3.66
N VAL A 55 -1.14 11.01 3.99
CA VAL A 55 -0.09 11.71 4.76
C VAL A 55 0.14 11.01 6.10
N SER A 56 -0.91 10.68 6.84
CA SER A 56 -0.81 9.97 8.11
C SER A 56 -0.13 8.61 7.96
N PHE A 57 -0.51 7.82 6.95
CA PHE A 57 0.13 6.53 6.68
C PHE A 57 1.60 6.67 6.29
N TYR A 58 1.96 7.67 5.49
CA TYR A 58 3.36 7.97 5.19
C TYR A 58 4.15 8.34 6.46
N ASP A 59 3.57 9.13 7.36
CA ASP A 59 4.21 9.46 8.64
C ASP A 59 4.44 8.23 9.52
N LEU A 60 3.44 7.36 9.64
CA LEU A 60 3.60 6.10 10.36
C LEU A 60 4.66 5.22 9.70
N ALA A 61 4.67 5.09 8.37
CA ALA A 61 5.68 4.32 7.65
C ALA A 61 7.09 4.86 7.88
N LEU A 62 7.30 6.17 7.73
CA LEU A 62 8.58 6.83 7.97
C LEU A 62 9.08 6.65 9.41
N SER A 63 8.17 6.55 10.39
CA SER A 63 8.51 6.28 11.79
C SER A 63 9.06 4.86 12.03
N LEU A 64 8.75 3.92 11.13
CA LEU A 64 9.19 2.52 11.20
C LEU A 64 10.46 2.25 10.38
N MET A 65 10.78 3.15 9.44
CA MET A 65 11.90 3.06 8.52
C MET A 65 13.13 3.81 9.05
N LYS A 66 14.28 3.57 8.42
CA LYS A 66 15.50 4.34 8.63
C LYS A 66 15.86 5.14 7.39
N PRO A 67 16.54 6.29 7.55
CA PRO A 67 16.91 7.16 6.42
C PRO A 67 17.76 6.50 5.32
N TYR A 68 18.39 5.36 5.61
CA TYR A 68 19.21 4.61 4.67
C TYR A 68 18.47 3.43 4.01
N ASP A 69 17.19 3.22 4.30
CA ASP A 69 16.37 2.25 3.57
C ASP A 69 16.13 2.74 2.14
N GLY A 70 16.19 1.82 1.17
CA GLY A 70 16.19 2.17 -0.26
C GLY A 70 15.00 3.01 -0.73
N ASN A 71 13.85 2.92 -0.06
CA ASN A 71 12.64 3.65 -0.44
C ASN A 71 12.39 4.92 0.40
N TYR A 72 13.20 5.21 1.43
CA TYR A 72 12.92 6.28 2.40
C TYR A 72 12.73 7.66 1.74
N GLU A 73 13.65 8.05 0.85
CA GLU A 73 13.56 9.32 0.12
C GLU A 73 12.33 9.38 -0.80
N THR A 74 11.98 8.27 -1.43
CA THR A 74 10.79 8.15 -2.28
C THR A 74 9.50 8.35 -1.47
N ILE A 75 9.44 7.79 -0.26
CA ILE A 75 8.28 7.95 0.63
C ILE A 75 8.13 9.42 1.07
N ILE A 76 9.23 10.09 1.42
CA ILE A 76 9.19 11.53 1.71
C ILE A 76 8.66 12.31 0.50
N HIS A 77 9.14 11.99 -0.71
CA HIS A 77 8.65 12.66 -1.91
C HIS A 77 7.14 12.49 -2.10
N TRP A 78 6.60 11.27 -1.94
CA TRP A 78 5.16 11.04 -2.03
C TRP A 78 4.36 11.74 -0.93
N LYS A 79 4.87 11.76 0.32
CA LYS A 79 4.28 12.55 1.41
C LYS A 79 4.19 14.03 1.01
N CYS A 80 5.28 14.61 0.50
CA CYS A 80 5.30 16.01 0.06
C CYS A 80 4.30 16.28 -1.08
N LEU A 81 4.12 15.36 -2.02
CA LEU A 81 3.11 15.52 -3.08
C LEU A 81 1.69 15.56 -2.50
N ALA A 82 1.36 14.68 -1.56
CA ALA A 82 0.07 14.71 -0.88
C ALA A 82 -0.14 16.01 -0.07
N LEU A 83 0.89 16.47 0.64
CA LEU A 83 0.86 17.77 1.34
C LEU A 83 0.66 18.94 0.38
N ILE A 84 1.28 18.92 -0.80
CA ILE A 84 1.11 19.96 -1.83
C ILE A 84 -0.32 19.96 -2.35
N ALA A 85 -0.90 18.79 -2.61
CA ALA A 85 -2.28 18.67 -3.05
C ALA A 85 -3.27 19.25 -2.01
N LEU A 86 -2.95 19.07 -0.73
CA LEU A 86 -3.65 19.67 0.42
C LEU A 86 -3.28 21.13 0.70
N GLU A 87 -2.45 21.75 -0.14
CA GLU A 87 -1.91 23.10 0.02
C GLU A 87 -1.21 23.35 1.38
N GLN A 88 -0.64 22.30 1.97
CA GLN A 88 0.18 22.36 3.19
C GLN A 88 1.66 22.58 2.80
N TYR A 89 1.92 23.73 2.18
CA TYR A 89 3.20 24.05 1.56
C TYR A 89 4.36 24.23 2.54
N GLU A 90 4.11 24.73 3.75
CA GLU A 90 5.16 24.95 4.75
C GLU A 90 5.76 23.62 5.20
N GLU A 91 4.92 22.65 5.58
CA GLU A 91 5.37 21.31 5.95
C GLU A 91 6.02 20.58 4.77
N ALA A 92 5.43 20.68 3.56
CA ALA A 92 6.02 20.08 2.37
C ALA A 92 7.42 20.64 2.06
N SER A 93 7.63 21.94 2.33
CA SER A 93 8.93 22.59 2.14
C SER A 93 9.97 22.06 3.12
N ASP A 94 9.62 21.97 4.41
CA ASP A 94 10.51 21.43 5.45
C ASP A 94 10.98 20.01 5.11
N TRP A 95 10.06 19.15 4.65
CA TRP A 95 10.40 17.79 4.25
C TRP A 95 11.23 17.70 2.97
N TYR A 96 11.00 18.57 1.98
CA TYR A 96 11.86 18.60 0.80
C TYR A 96 13.27 19.13 1.12
N GLU A 97 13.40 20.10 2.02
CA GLU A 97 14.70 20.53 2.52
C GLU A 97 15.44 19.39 3.23
N GLU A 98 14.73 18.64 4.07
CA GLU A 98 15.28 17.46 4.75
C GLU A 98 15.70 16.37 3.75
N LEU A 99 14.88 16.07 2.74
CA LEU A 99 15.21 15.13 1.67
C LEU A 99 16.50 15.57 0.98
N ILE A 100 16.60 16.84 0.56
CA ILE A 100 17.81 17.37 -0.09
C ILE A 100 19.04 17.26 0.82
N ARG A 101 18.88 17.48 2.14
CA ARG A 101 19.96 17.38 3.13
C ARG A 101 20.44 15.94 3.30
N LEU A 102 19.52 14.99 3.48
CA LEU A 102 19.81 13.56 3.53
C LEU A 102 20.54 13.15 2.26
N SER A 103 20.08 13.67 1.13
CA SER A 103 20.65 13.36 -0.16
C SER A 103 22.10 13.81 -0.33
N GLY A 104 22.45 14.98 0.20
CA GLY A 104 23.81 15.50 0.18
C GLY A 104 24.78 14.80 1.13
N SER A 105 24.31 13.91 2.02
CA SER A 105 25.10 13.30 3.09
C SER A 105 25.58 11.87 2.81
N SER A 106 25.15 11.25 1.72
CA SER A 106 25.54 9.89 1.35
C SER A 106 26.94 9.83 0.72
N LYS A 107 27.59 8.65 0.78
CA LYS A 107 28.97 8.44 0.32
C LYS A 107 29.10 7.92 -1.12
N THR A 108 28.02 7.82 -1.88
CA THR A 108 28.00 7.29 -3.25
C THR A 108 27.60 8.38 -4.23
N PRO A 109 28.53 8.93 -5.04
CA PRO A 109 28.30 10.17 -5.79
C PRO A 109 27.26 10.12 -6.92
N ASP A 110 26.87 8.95 -7.44
CA ASP A 110 26.24 8.88 -8.77
C ASP A 110 24.80 8.35 -8.84
N ILE A 111 24.22 7.81 -7.76
CA ILE A 111 22.77 7.45 -7.73
C ILE A 111 21.91 8.66 -7.30
N TYR A 112 22.57 9.77 -6.94
CA TYR A 112 22.06 10.81 -6.06
C TYR A 112 21.34 12.01 -6.68
N ASN A 113 20.69 11.89 -7.85
CA ASN A 113 20.27 13.12 -8.53
C ASN A 113 18.92 13.11 -9.23
N ALA A 114 18.11 12.05 -9.13
CA ALA A 114 16.74 12.10 -9.63
C ALA A 114 15.80 12.68 -8.57
N THR A 115 15.63 11.98 -7.44
CA THR A 115 14.70 12.38 -6.36
C THR A 115 15.09 13.70 -5.73
N ALA A 116 16.37 13.94 -5.42
CA ALA A 116 16.82 15.22 -4.85
C ALA A 116 16.67 16.40 -5.83
N LYS A 117 16.87 16.17 -7.14
CA LYS A 117 16.64 17.19 -8.17
C LYS A 117 15.17 17.48 -8.33
N GLU A 118 14.34 16.46 -8.27
CA GLU A 118 12.89 16.60 -8.28
C GLU A 118 12.41 17.34 -7.03
N ALA A 119 12.91 17.01 -5.84
CA ALA A 119 12.63 17.73 -4.61
C ALA A 119 13.02 19.20 -4.70
N LYS A 120 14.21 19.53 -5.23
CA LYS A 120 14.61 20.94 -5.50
C LYS A 120 13.64 21.63 -6.46
N ARG A 121 13.21 20.93 -7.52
CA ARG A 121 12.24 21.45 -8.49
C ARG A 121 10.91 21.75 -7.80
N GLN A 122 10.39 20.84 -7.00
CA GLN A 122 9.12 21.02 -6.29
C GLN A 122 9.24 22.10 -5.21
N LEU A 123 10.28 22.09 -4.39
CA LEU A 123 10.57 23.11 -3.39
C LEU A 123 10.57 24.52 -4.01
N SER A 124 11.22 24.70 -5.16
CA SER A 124 11.25 26.01 -5.84
C SER A 124 9.87 26.53 -6.26
N LYS A 125 8.87 25.65 -6.43
CA LYS A 125 7.49 26.03 -6.78
C LYS A 125 6.65 26.40 -5.57
N ILE A 126 6.99 25.87 -4.39
CA ILE A 126 6.18 25.99 -3.18
C ILE A 126 6.80 26.91 -2.12
N ILE A 127 8.10 27.18 -2.21
CA ILE A 127 8.82 27.99 -1.23
C ILE A 127 8.17 29.38 -1.09
N GLY A 128 7.88 29.76 0.16
CA GLY A 128 7.21 31.02 0.49
C GLY A 128 5.70 31.05 0.28
N LYS A 129 5.08 29.97 -0.25
CA LYS A 129 3.63 29.81 -0.19
C LYS A 129 3.17 29.54 1.24
N LYS A 130 1.93 29.90 1.55
CA LYS A 130 1.31 29.72 2.86
C LYS A 130 0.27 28.63 2.83
N ASN A 131 0.12 27.93 3.95
CA ASN A 131 -0.86 26.87 4.07
C ASN A 131 -2.27 27.43 3.88
N SER A 132 -3.09 26.68 3.15
CA SER A 132 -4.53 26.91 3.10
C SER A 132 -5.22 26.21 4.27
N PRO A 133 -6.32 26.79 4.79
CA PRO A 133 -7.10 26.14 5.83
C PRO A 133 -7.72 24.86 5.29
N LEU A 134 -7.56 23.77 6.04
CA LEU A 134 -8.24 22.52 5.76
C LEU A 134 -9.67 22.55 6.31
N PRO A 135 -10.64 21.91 5.63
CA PRO A 135 -11.98 21.73 6.15
C PRO A 135 -11.97 20.93 7.46
N LEU A 136 -12.91 21.24 8.34
CA LEU A 136 -13.14 20.48 9.57
C LEU A 136 -14.04 19.29 9.23
N PHE A 137 -13.56 18.09 9.54
CA PHE A 137 -14.33 16.87 9.37
C PHE A 137 -14.90 16.39 10.69
N ASP A 138 -16.13 15.87 10.68
CA ASP A 138 -16.66 15.14 11.82
C ASP A 138 -15.91 13.79 11.91
N GLU A 139 -15.34 13.48 13.08
CA GLU A 139 -14.51 12.29 13.32
C GLU A 139 -15.27 10.97 13.09
N LYS A 140 -16.60 11.01 12.92
CA LYS A 140 -17.47 9.84 12.91
C LYS A 140 -17.73 9.22 11.54
N GLU A 141 -17.33 9.86 10.44
CA GLU A 141 -18.00 9.56 9.17
C GLU A 141 -17.25 8.70 8.15
N TYR A 142 -15.96 8.40 8.30
CA TYR A 142 -15.28 7.57 7.29
C TYR A 142 -14.17 6.69 7.87
N GLU A 143 -14.37 5.37 7.79
CA GLU A 143 -13.31 4.37 7.96
C GLU A 143 -12.62 4.13 6.60
N PHE A 144 -11.81 5.07 6.10
CA PHE A 144 -10.94 4.79 4.94
C PHE A 144 -9.74 3.89 5.33
N LEU A 145 -9.60 3.57 6.63
CA LEU A 145 -8.60 2.67 7.19
C LEU A 145 -8.82 1.20 6.81
N ASP A 146 -10.05 0.79 6.56
CA ASP A 146 -10.39 -0.60 6.28
C ASP A 146 -10.55 -0.81 4.77
N ASP A 147 -9.66 -1.64 4.22
CA ASP A 147 -9.87 -2.14 2.86
C ASP A 147 -11.22 -2.88 2.84
N PRO A 148 -12.00 -2.82 1.74
CA PRO A 148 -13.29 -3.49 1.65
C PRO A 148 -13.23 -4.96 2.09
N GLY A 149 -14.33 -5.51 2.61
CA GLY A 149 -14.34 -6.88 3.13
C GLY A 149 -13.84 -7.95 2.14
N PHE A 150 -14.02 -7.73 0.84
CA PHE A 150 -13.49 -8.62 -0.20
C PHE A 150 -11.96 -8.58 -0.30
N CYS A 151 -11.31 -7.43 -0.04
CA CYS A 151 -9.86 -7.31 0.02
C CYS A 151 -9.28 -8.12 1.18
N TRP A 152 -9.97 -8.14 2.33
CA TRP A 152 -9.60 -8.99 3.44
C TRP A 152 -9.68 -10.47 3.06
N TRP A 153 -10.76 -10.88 2.39
CA TRP A 153 -10.95 -12.25 1.90
C TRP A 153 -9.83 -12.67 0.94
N ALA A 154 -9.52 -11.81 -0.03
CA ALA A 154 -8.43 -11.96 -0.98
C ALA A 154 -7.05 -12.05 -0.27
N MET A 155 -6.81 -11.21 0.74
CA MET A 155 -5.60 -11.25 1.55
C MET A 155 -5.46 -12.57 2.31
N GLN A 156 -6.55 -13.14 2.86
CA GLN A 156 -6.47 -14.43 3.56
C GLN A 156 -6.04 -15.57 2.62
N PHE A 157 -6.51 -15.57 1.37
CA PHE A 157 -6.05 -16.50 0.35
C PHE A 157 -4.53 -16.37 0.12
N CYS A 158 -4.06 -15.15 -0.14
CA CYS A 158 -2.65 -14.84 -0.36
C CYS A 158 -1.79 -15.25 0.83
N GLU A 159 -2.17 -14.88 2.05
CA GLU A 159 -1.46 -15.27 3.27
C GLU A 159 -1.40 -16.79 3.46
N ALA A 160 -2.47 -17.51 3.10
CA ALA A 160 -2.48 -18.97 3.15
C ALA A 160 -1.47 -19.56 2.16
N LEU A 161 -1.28 -18.95 0.97
CA LEU A 161 -0.22 -19.33 0.03
C LEU A 161 1.17 -19.05 0.59
N ALA A 162 1.44 -17.85 1.09
CA ALA A 162 2.73 -17.48 1.70
C ALA A 162 3.10 -18.45 2.85
N LYS A 163 2.12 -18.79 3.69
CA LYS A 163 2.28 -19.74 4.81
C LYS A 163 2.25 -21.21 4.38
N ARG A 164 2.19 -21.50 3.08
CA ARG A 164 2.14 -22.85 2.47
C ARG A 164 0.99 -23.72 2.95
N LYS A 165 -0.11 -23.07 3.38
CA LYS A 165 -1.36 -23.71 3.80
C LYS A 165 -2.28 -23.89 2.61
N PHE A 166 -1.84 -24.63 1.59
CA PHE A 166 -2.57 -24.79 0.32
C PHE A 166 -3.97 -25.36 0.49
N LYS A 167 -4.24 -26.14 1.55
CA LYS A 167 -5.59 -26.62 1.84
C LYS A 167 -6.53 -25.46 2.17
N ILE A 168 -6.05 -24.56 3.03
CA ILE A 168 -6.80 -23.38 3.44
C ILE A 168 -6.96 -22.45 2.23
N ALA A 169 -5.89 -22.17 1.49
CA ALA A 169 -5.96 -21.34 0.28
C ALA A 169 -7.00 -21.88 -0.73
N TYR A 170 -7.01 -23.20 -0.94
CA TYR A 170 -7.95 -23.84 -1.84
C TYR A 170 -9.43 -23.64 -1.44
N GLU A 171 -9.73 -23.53 -0.13
CA GLU A 171 -11.09 -23.29 0.38
C GLU A 171 -11.64 -21.88 0.03
N TYR A 172 -10.79 -20.94 -0.38
CA TYR A 172 -11.22 -19.60 -0.84
C TYR A 172 -11.66 -19.56 -2.31
N LEU A 173 -11.30 -20.59 -3.09
CA LEU A 173 -11.65 -20.69 -4.51
C LEU A 173 -13.12 -21.11 -4.67
N SER A 174 -13.76 -20.64 -5.74
CA SER A 174 -15.12 -21.04 -6.11
C SER A 174 -15.19 -22.52 -6.50
N GLU A 175 -16.39 -23.09 -6.45
CA GLU A 175 -16.63 -24.47 -6.90
C GLU A 175 -16.21 -24.66 -8.37
N GLN A 176 -16.47 -23.65 -9.22
CA GLN A 176 -16.04 -23.65 -10.62
C GLN A 176 -14.51 -23.73 -10.77
N LEU A 177 -13.75 -23.04 -9.92
CA LEU A 177 -12.29 -23.16 -9.94
C LEU A 177 -11.82 -24.52 -9.44
N HIS A 178 -12.52 -25.14 -8.49
CA HIS A 178 -12.18 -26.48 -8.00
C HIS A 178 -12.29 -27.55 -9.09
N GLU A 179 -13.15 -27.36 -10.08
CA GLU A 179 -13.26 -28.28 -11.23
C GLU A 179 -12.02 -28.22 -12.14
N ASN A 180 -11.35 -27.08 -12.18
CA ASN A 180 -10.29 -26.78 -13.15
C ASN A 180 -8.89 -26.82 -12.54
N ILE A 181 -8.76 -26.50 -11.26
CA ILE A 181 -7.49 -26.38 -10.56
C ILE A 181 -7.56 -27.29 -9.34
N SER A 182 -6.59 -28.21 -9.23
CA SER A 182 -6.44 -29.01 -8.02
C SER A 182 -5.55 -28.32 -7.00
N GLN A 183 -5.63 -28.71 -5.73
CA GLN A 183 -4.70 -28.24 -4.69
C GLN A 183 -3.22 -28.45 -5.07
N THR A 184 -2.91 -29.55 -5.75
CA THR A 184 -1.55 -29.86 -6.23
C THR A 184 -1.11 -28.87 -7.31
N GLU A 185 -2.02 -28.51 -8.21
CA GLU A 185 -1.73 -27.54 -9.26
C GLU A 185 -1.57 -26.13 -8.68
N LEU A 186 -2.43 -25.72 -7.75
CA LEU A 186 -2.29 -24.44 -7.03
C LEU A 186 -0.93 -24.35 -6.34
N LYS A 187 -0.51 -25.41 -5.64
CA LYS A 187 0.82 -25.49 -5.02
C LYS A 187 1.93 -25.36 -6.05
N LYS A 188 1.82 -26.04 -7.19
CA LYS A 188 2.81 -26.02 -8.26
C LYS A 188 2.94 -24.62 -8.86
N GLN A 189 1.83 -23.96 -9.17
CA GLN A 189 1.83 -22.60 -9.71
C GLN A 189 2.42 -21.59 -8.71
N TRP A 190 2.02 -21.64 -7.43
CA TRP A 190 2.65 -20.84 -6.39
C TRP A 190 4.15 -21.08 -6.30
N THR A 191 4.58 -22.34 -6.33
CA THR A 191 6.00 -22.68 -6.25
C THR A 191 6.78 -22.18 -7.48
N SER A 192 6.14 -22.06 -8.65
CA SER A 192 6.82 -21.59 -9.86
C SER A 192 7.16 -20.11 -9.86
N ILE A 193 6.50 -19.29 -9.02
CA ILE A 193 6.85 -17.88 -8.85
C ILE A 193 7.87 -17.63 -7.72
N LEU A 194 8.29 -18.69 -7.03
CA LEU A 194 9.34 -18.61 -6.01
C LEU A 194 10.66 -19.15 -6.58
N ASN A 195 11.78 -18.56 -6.16
CA ASN A 195 13.11 -19.10 -6.51
C ASN A 195 13.41 -20.38 -5.72
N ASP A 196 13.16 -20.38 -4.40
CA ASP A 196 13.11 -21.58 -3.57
C ASP A 196 11.67 -21.75 -3.01
N PRO A 197 11.08 -22.96 -3.10
CA PRO A 197 9.80 -23.28 -2.43
C PRO A 197 9.78 -22.98 -0.93
N LYS A 198 10.96 -22.80 -0.31
CA LYS A 198 11.16 -22.49 1.09
C LYS A 198 11.39 -21.01 1.39
N ASP A 199 11.39 -20.14 0.40
CA ASP A 199 11.51 -18.71 0.63
C ASP A 199 10.34 -18.17 1.46
N ASP A 200 10.67 -17.30 2.41
CA ASP A 200 9.71 -16.48 3.12
C ASP A 200 9.43 -15.24 2.27
N VAL A 201 8.15 -14.98 2.02
CA VAL A 201 7.70 -13.86 1.19
C VAL A 201 6.68 -13.03 1.94
N ASP A 202 6.77 -11.72 1.75
CA ASP A 202 5.77 -10.74 2.17
C ASP A 202 4.77 -10.55 1.03
N ILE A 203 3.49 -10.50 1.37
CA ILE A 203 2.42 -10.20 0.42
C ILE A 203 1.72 -8.92 0.84
N ASN A 204 1.57 -7.98 -0.11
CA ASN A 204 0.89 -6.71 0.13
C ASN A 204 -0.16 -6.47 -0.95
N LEU A 205 -1.38 -6.14 -0.54
CA LEU A 205 -2.40 -5.62 -1.45
C LEU A 205 -1.88 -4.28 -1.98
N GLU A 206 -1.65 -4.17 -3.28
CA GLU A 206 -1.17 -2.96 -3.91
C GLU A 206 -2.33 -2.15 -4.50
N ARG A 207 -3.28 -2.80 -5.17
CA ARG A 207 -4.43 -2.14 -5.82
C ARG A 207 -5.68 -3.01 -5.79
N TYR A 208 -6.84 -2.38 -5.84
CA TYR A 208 -8.10 -3.02 -6.20
C TYR A 208 -8.98 -2.02 -6.95
N ASP A 209 -9.78 -2.46 -7.92
CA ASP A 209 -10.84 -1.63 -8.50
C ASP A 209 -12.19 -2.33 -8.36
N MET A 210 -13.22 -1.56 -8.04
CA MET A 210 -14.59 -2.06 -7.94
C MET A 210 -15.13 -2.42 -9.32
N ALA A 211 -16.03 -3.40 -9.36
CA ALA A 211 -16.85 -3.70 -10.53
C ALA A 211 -17.63 -2.45 -10.99
N ASN A 212 -17.76 -2.31 -12.30
CA ASN A 212 -18.60 -1.31 -12.96
C ASN A 212 -20.01 -1.86 -13.17
N GLU A 213 -20.96 -0.98 -13.54
CA GLU A 213 -22.36 -1.37 -13.82
C GLU A 213 -22.51 -2.34 -15.00
N GLU A 214 -21.49 -2.46 -15.86
CA GLU A 214 -21.47 -3.35 -17.02
C GLU A 214 -20.93 -4.76 -16.72
N ASP A 215 -20.35 -4.95 -15.52
CA ASP A 215 -19.80 -6.25 -15.13
C ASP A 215 -20.90 -7.23 -14.68
N ASP A 216 -20.52 -8.49 -14.52
CA ASP A 216 -21.38 -9.53 -13.94
C ASP A 216 -21.95 -9.05 -12.59
N GLU A 217 -23.24 -9.27 -12.35
CA GLU A 217 -23.94 -8.85 -11.12
C GLU A 217 -23.28 -9.39 -9.85
N ASP A 218 -22.65 -10.57 -9.94
CA ASP A 218 -21.90 -11.18 -8.84
C ASP A 218 -20.43 -10.73 -8.79
N PHE A 219 -19.89 -10.09 -9.81
CA PHE A 219 -18.51 -9.59 -9.79
C PHE A 219 -18.41 -8.39 -8.86
N VAL A 220 -17.47 -8.45 -7.92
CA VAL A 220 -17.29 -7.39 -6.91
C VAL A 220 -16.13 -6.48 -7.28
N SER A 221 -14.99 -7.08 -7.60
CA SER A 221 -13.73 -6.36 -7.77
C SER A 221 -12.63 -7.32 -8.23
N TRP A 222 -11.56 -6.75 -8.79
CA TRP A 222 -10.27 -7.42 -8.88
C TRP A 222 -9.30 -6.84 -7.85
N CYS A 223 -8.45 -7.68 -7.27
CA CYS A 223 -7.39 -7.27 -6.34
C CYS A 223 -6.02 -7.65 -6.89
N TYR A 224 -5.04 -6.76 -6.72
CA TYR A 224 -3.65 -6.95 -7.12
C TYR A 224 -2.74 -6.95 -5.90
N PHE A 225 -1.97 -8.03 -5.74
CA PHE A 225 -1.04 -8.22 -4.65
C PHE A 225 0.39 -8.34 -5.17
N THR A 226 1.32 -7.69 -4.50
CA THR A 226 2.75 -7.93 -4.71
C THR A 226 3.25 -9.03 -3.79
N VAL A 227 4.13 -9.87 -4.32
CA VAL A 227 4.83 -10.94 -3.60
C VAL A 227 6.31 -10.59 -3.61
N SER A 228 6.84 -10.22 -2.45
CA SER A 228 8.21 -9.74 -2.30
C SER A 228 9.00 -10.66 -1.37
N GLY A 229 10.21 -11.03 -1.79
CA GLY A 229 11.20 -11.75 -0.99
C GLY A 229 12.61 -11.23 -1.28
N ALA A 230 13.64 -11.87 -0.74
CA ALA A 230 15.03 -11.42 -0.94
C ALA A 230 15.42 -11.33 -2.43
N ASP A 231 14.99 -12.31 -3.22
CA ASP A 231 15.25 -12.39 -4.66
C ASP A 231 13.95 -12.58 -5.48
N ILE A 232 12.79 -12.34 -4.86
CA ILE A 232 11.46 -12.55 -5.46
C ILE A 232 10.76 -11.20 -5.58
N ASN A 233 10.22 -10.91 -6.75
CA ASN A 233 9.43 -9.71 -6.98
C ASN A 233 8.33 -10.00 -8.01
N GLU A 234 7.30 -10.69 -7.55
CA GLU A 234 6.19 -11.20 -8.37
C GLU A 234 4.86 -10.58 -7.94
N ALA A 235 3.77 -10.98 -8.59
CA ALA A 235 2.44 -10.50 -8.26
C ALA A 235 1.37 -11.59 -8.38
N ILE A 236 0.20 -11.30 -7.81
CA ILE A 236 -1.01 -12.10 -7.92
C ILE A 236 -2.17 -11.15 -8.21
N SER A 237 -2.92 -11.40 -9.29
CA SER A 237 -4.24 -10.79 -9.50
C SER A 237 -5.33 -11.79 -9.11
N LEU A 238 -6.41 -11.29 -8.49
CA LEU A 238 -7.53 -12.10 -8.03
C LEU A 238 -8.85 -11.46 -8.48
N ASP A 239 -9.73 -12.24 -9.09
CA ASP A 239 -11.09 -11.84 -9.42
C ASP A 239 -12.05 -12.31 -8.32
N ILE A 240 -12.67 -11.36 -7.63
CA ILE A 240 -13.50 -11.61 -6.47
C ILE A 240 -14.97 -11.44 -6.81
N TYR A 241 -15.75 -12.45 -6.45
CA TYR A 241 -17.18 -12.49 -6.66
C TYR A 241 -17.92 -12.57 -5.32
N LYS A 242 -19.15 -12.08 -5.32
CA LYS A 242 -20.04 -12.11 -4.17
C LYS A 242 -20.71 -13.48 -4.07
N ARG A 243 -20.88 -13.93 -2.84
CA ARG A 243 -21.65 -15.12 -2.48
C ARG A 243 -22.70 -14.74 -1.43
N ALA A 244 -23.73 -15.57 -1.26
CA ALA A 244 -24.80 -15.33 -0.30
C ALA A 244 -24.31 -15.04 1.14
N ASP A 245 -23.18 -15.62 1.54
CA ASP A 245 -22.60 -15.54 2.88
C ASP A 245 -21.17 -14.96 2.91
N GLY A 246 -20.69 -14.37 1.80
CA GLY A 246 -19.34 -13.79 1.76
C GLY A 246 -18.83 -13.54 0.34
N TYR A 247 -17.60 -13.97 0.09
CA TYR A 247 -16.90 -13.79 -1.17
C TYR A 247 -16.27 -15.11 -1.64
N GLU A 248 -15.96 -15.20 -2.91
CA GLU A 248 -15.20 -16.30 -3.50
C GLU A 248 -14.27 -15.80 -4.59
N ILE A 249 -13.17 -16.51 -4.81
CA ILE A 249 -12.24 -16.23 -5.91
C ILE A 249 -12.69 -17.07 -7.11
N ARG A 250 -13.01 -16.44 -8.24
CA ARG A 250 -13.34 -17.16 -9.50
C ARG A 250 -12.25 -17.09 -10.55
N GLY A 251 -11.29 -16.18 -10.40
CA GLY A 251 -10.12 -16.05 -11.26
C GLY A 251 -8.90 -15.67 -10.44
N PHE A 252 -7.74 -16.18 -10.84
CA PHE A 252 -6.47 -15.68 -10.34
C PHE A 252 -5.37 -15.89 -11.38
N GLU A 253 -4.39 -14.99 -11.40
CA GLU A 253 -3.20 -15.09 -12.22
C GLU A 253 -1.96 -14.84 -11.35
N PHE A 254 -0.92 -15.63 -11.60
CA PHE A 254 0.39 -15.46 -10.99
C PHE A 254 1.36 -14.81 -11.97
N GLY A 255 2.15 -13.88 -11.46
CA GLY A 255 3.14 -13.15 -12.24
C GLY A 255 2.72 -11.71 -12.49
N ARG A 256 3.67 -10.92 -12.97
CA ARG A 256 3.42 -9.54 -13.39
C ARG A 256 2.73 -9.56 -14.77
N PRO A 257 1.67 -8.77 -14.98
CA PRO A 257 1.11 -8.58 -16.32
C PRO A 257 2.12 -7.94 -17.30
#